data_AF-A0A250JBQ4-F1
#
_entry.id   AF-A0A250JBQ4-F1
#
_cell.length_a   1.000
_cell.length_b   1.000
_cell.length_c   1.000
_cell.angle_alpha   90.00
_cell.angle_beta   90.00
_cell.angle_gamma   90.00
#
_symmetry.space_group_name_H-M   'P 1'
#
loop_
_entity.id
_entity.type
_entity.pdbx_description
1 polymer ?
#
loop_
_entity_poly.entity_id
_entity_poly.type
_entity_poly.pdbx_seq_one_letter_code
_entity_poly.pdbx_strand_id
1 'polypeptide(L)'
;MNRWPLWAVLTPGEPARLERRVRAALMLEGDEEHGKGPSFEVIPGRGRYHAIVGADSSDVGAEFQIAKDLSREVDEPVYAIDRGNDPWAVTSWRKGVLEVLEVDPESLAESLGCLLPGRELPSDSSSKRPLRKVALVEGIRAQEASRALEDAGDPFPPGHYRFEDTPQGLRVSSETGDVGFADITLSERLPDVMAYGVIASPNLDMFFVNVLRGGECIGHFALPPRDDSFVPAVRDIKGENSPERILAALGIPAEWFRNE
;
A
#
# COMPACT_ATOMS: atom_id res chain seq x y z
N MET A 1 -5.61 -23.49 -1.40
CA MET A 1 -5.03 -22.19 -1.73
C MET A 1 -5.69 -21.15 -0.84
N ASN A 2 -4.98 -20.73 0.21
CA ASN A 2 -5.42 -19.66 1.10
C ASN A 2 -5.28 -18.34 0.35
N ARG A 3 -6.35 -17.87 -0.32
CA ARG A 3 -6.39 -16.51 -0.86
C ARG A 3 -6.77 -15.59 0.28
N TRP A 4 -5.76 -15.02 0.94
CA TRP A 4 -5.96 -13.81 1.72
C TRP A 4 -6.52 -12.70 0.81
N PRO A 5 -7.27 -11.74 1.37
CA PRO A 5 -7.75 -10.61 0.60
C PRO A 5 -6.61 -9.66 0.22
N LEU A 6 -6.73 -9.02 -0.94
CA LEU A 6 -5.77 -8.05 -1.46
C LEU A 6 -5.89 -6.69 -0.77
N TRP A 7 -7.04 -6.42 -0.15
CA TRP A 7 -7.26 -5.25 0.69
C TRP A 7 -8.32 -5.55 1.75
N ALA A 8 -8.31 -4.79 2.85
CA ALA A 8 -9.35 -4.86 3.87
C ALA A 8 -9.68 -3.49 4.45
N VAL A 9 -10.95 -3.29 4.83
CA VAL A 9 -11.42 -2.15 5.62
C VAL A 9 -12.02 -2.64 6.92
N LEU A 10 -11.47 -2.19 8.06
CA LEU A 10 -11.98 -2.48 9.39
C LEU A 10 -12.81 -1.28 9.86
N THR A 11 -14.11 -1.48 10.00
CA THR A 11 -15.05 -0.39 10.27
C THR A 11 -16.09 -0.82 11.30
N PRO A 12 -16.55 0.09 12.17
CA PRO A 12 -17.73 -0.16 12.96
C PRO A 12 -19.00 0.05 12.14
N GLY A 13 -20.10 -0.57 12.57
CA GLY A 13 -21.43 -0.36 11.98
C GLY A 13 -22.20 -1.65 11.78
N GLU A 14 -23.41 -1.57 11.25
CA GLU A 14 -24.22 -2.77 10.97
C GLU A 14 -23.79 -3.41 9.64
N PRO A 15 -23.49 -4.73 9.59
CA PRO A 15 -22.99 -5.40 8.38
C PRO A 15 -23.83 -5.16 7.11
N ALA A 16 -25.16 -5.22 7.22
CA ALA A 16 -26.05 -5.01 6.07
C ALA A 16 -25.99 -3.57 5.52
N ARG A 17 -25.74 -2.58 6.40
CA ARG A 17 -25.54 -1.18 5.99
C ARG A 17 -24.17 -1.00 5.33
N LEU A 18 -23.13 -1.63 5.89
CA LEU A 18 -21.78 -1.61 5.34
C LEU A 18 -21.76 -2.18 3.92
N GLU A 19 -22.39 -3.34 3.70
CA GLU A 19 -22.47 -3.95 2.38
C GLU A 19 -23.11 -3.01 1.34
N ARG A 20 -24.22 -2.34 1.69
CA ARG A 20 -24.88 -1.37 0.80
C ARG A 20 -23.98 -0.19 0.45
N ARG A 21 -23.23 0.32 1.43
CA ARG A 21 -22.30 1.44 1.23
C ARG A 21 -21.15 1.05 0.30
N VAL A 22 -20.58 -0.13 0.49
CA VAL A 22 -19.47 -0.62 -0.35
C VAL A 22 -19.96 -0.83 -1.79
N ARG A 23 -21.16 -1.41 -2.00
CA ARG A 23 -21.75 -1.53 -3.35
C ARG A 23 -21.90 -0.17 -4.04
N ALA A 24 -22.35 0.85 -3.32
CA ALA A 24 -22.47 2.20 -3.86
C ALA A 24 -21.09 2.82 -4.17
N ALA A 25 -20.09 2.62 -3.30
CA ALA A 25 -18.74 3.14 -3.48
C ALA A 25 -18.01 2.50 -4.68
N LEU A 26 -18.22 1.20 -4.91
CA LEU A 26 -17.67 0.47 -6.06
C LEU A 26 -18.48 0.67 -7.36
N MET A 27 -19.45 1.59 -7.36
CA MET A 27 -20.36 1.84 -8.49
C MET A 27 -21.01 0.56 -9.07
N LEU A 28 -21.29 -0.42 -8.21
CA LEU A 28 -21.94 -1.69 -8.60
C LEU A 28 -23.46 -1.55 -8.81
N GLU A 29 -24.00 -0.33 -8.77
CA GLU A 29 -25.39 -0.06 -9.15
C GLU A 29 -25.49 0.07 -10.67
N GLY A 30 -25.78 -1.04 -11.36
CA GLY A 30 -26.28 -0.95 -12.74
C GLY A 30 -25.83 -2.00 -13.76
N ASP A 31 -25.27 -3.16 -13.37
CA ASP A 31 -24.99 -4.21 -14.34
C ASP A 31 -25.35 -5.61 -13.82
N GLU A 32 -26.64 -5.92 -13.83
CA GLU A 32 -27.15 -7.29 -13.72
C GLU A 32 -26.83 -8.13 -14.99
N GLU A 33 -26.13 -7.58 -15.99
CA GLU A 33 -25.99 -8.26 -17.29
C GLU A 33 -24.80 -9.22 -17.41
N HIS A 34 -23.87 -9.26 -16.44
CA HIS A 34 -22.71 -10.17 -16.50
C HIS A 34 -22.35 -10.88 -15.19
N GLY A 35 -23.32 -11.39 -14.43
CA GLY A 35 -23.18 -12.57 -13.53
C GLY A 35 -22.00 -12.70 -12.54
N LYS A 36 -21.16 -11.68 -12.35
CA LYS A 36 -20.01 -11.68 -11.46
C LYS A 36 -20.45 -10.89 -10.23
N GLY A 37 -20.76 -11.60 -9.14
CA GLY A 37 -21.12 -10.96 -7.87
C GLY A 37 -20.02 -10.00 -7.37
N PRO A 38 -20.32 -9.16 -6.37
CA PRO A 38 -19.33 -8.23 -5.83
C PRO A 38 -18.06 -8.98 -5.42
N SER A 39 -16.92 -8.44 -5.80
CA SER A 39 -15.55 -8.87 -5.53
C SER A 39 -15.10 -8.70 -4.06
N PHE A 40 -16.06 -8.44 -3.16
CA PHE A 40 -15.82 -8.20 -1.75
C PHE A 40 -16.76 -9.00 -0.85
N GLU A 41 -16.32 -9.25 0.38
CA GLU A 41 -17.07 -9.92 1.44
C GLU A 41 -17.08 -9.06 2.72
N VAL A 42 -18.21 -9.02 3.42
CA VAL A 42 -18.30 -8.43 4.77
C VAL A 42 -18.22 -9.56 5.78
N ILE A 43 -17.14 -9.59 6.56
CA ILE A 43 -16.88 -10.57 7.62
C ILE A 43 -17.25 -9.94 8.97
N PRO A 44 -18.28 -10.46 9.66
CA PRO A 44 -18.64 -9.95 10.96
C PRO A 44 -17.54 -10.21 12.00
N GLY A 45 -17.01 -9.15 12.60
CA GLY A 45 -16.16 -9.27 13.79
C GLY A 45 -16.96 -9.64 15.04
N ARG A 46 -16.22 -9.99 16.10
CA ARG A 46 -16.75 -10.37 17.42
C ARG A 46 -17.21 -9.18 18.26
N GLY A 47 -16.93 -7.96 17.80
CA GLY A 47 -17.23 -6.71 18.50
C GLY A 47 -18.02 -5.75 17.62
N ARG A 48 -17.80 -4.45 17.84
CA ARG A 48 -18.44 -3.38 17.05
C ARG A 48 -17.84 -3.23 15.66
N TYR A 49 -16.61 -3.70 15.47
CA TYR A 49 -15.92 -3.67 14.19
C TYR A 49 -16.22 -4.92 13.37
N HIS A 50 -16.28 -4.72 12.06
CA HIS A 50 -16.40 -5.76 11.05
C HIS A 50 -15.34 -5.50 9.97
N ALA A 51 -14.98 -6.54 9.23
CA ALA A 51 -14.04 -6.42 8.12
C ALA A 51 -14.81 -6.45 6.80
N ILE A 52 -14.48 -5.55 5.90
CA ILE A 52 -14.84 -5.61 4.48
C ILE A 52 -13.56 -6.03 3.77
N VAL A 53 -13.58 -7.12 3.02
CA VAL A 53 -12.38 -7.66 2.38
C VAL A 53 -12.60 -7.82 0.89
N GLY A 54 -11.63 -7.44 0.08
CA GLY A 54 -11.67 -7.63 -1.37
C GLY A 54 -10.56 -8.53 -1.87
N ALA A 55 -10.85 -9.34 -2.87
CA ALA A 55 -9.91 -10.28 -3.46
C ALA A 55 -9.70 -10.09 -4.97
N ASP A 56 -10.46 -9.19 -5.61
CA ASP A 56 -10.25 -8.84 -7.03
C ASP A 56 -9.19 -7.75 -7.14
N SER A 57 -8.23 -7.97 -8.03
CA SER A 57 -7.09 -7.07 -8.23
C SER A 57 -7.50 -5.76 -8.92
N SER A 58 -8.63 -5.74 -9.64
CA SER A 58 -9.17 -4.51 -10.23
C SER A 58 -9.58 -3.46 -9.19
N ASP A 59 -9.76 -3.88 -7.94
CA ASP A 59 -10.33 -3.05 -6.88
C ASP A 59 -9.30 -2.68 -5.80
N VAL A 60 -8.01 -2.98 -6.03
CA VAL A 60 -6.92 -2.50 -5.18
C VAL A 60 -6.88 -0.98 -5.24
N GLY A 61 -6.84 -0.31 -4.09
CA GLY A 61 -6.99 1.13 -3.93
C GLY A 61 -8.41 1.55 -3.54
N ALA A 62 -9.42 0.70 -3.72
CA ALA A 62 -10.80 1.00 -3.31
C ALA A 62 -10.95 1.12 -1.79
N GLU A 63 -10.11 0.42 -1.02
CA GLU A 63 -10.09 0.46 0.43
C GLU A 63 -9.90 1.87 1.00
N PHE A 64 -9.14 2.73 0.31
CA PHE A 64 -8.94 4.13 0.71
C PHE A 64 -10.23 4.93 0.59
N GLN A 65 -10.90 4.84 -0.56
CA GLN A 65 -12.13 5.58 -0.81
C GLN A 65 -13.27 5.07 0.10
N ILE A 66 -13.38 3.75 0.26
CA ILE A 66 -14.34 3.11 1.16
C ILE A 66 -14.09 3.56 2.61
N ALA A 67 -12.84 3.49 3.10
CA ALA A 67 -12.52 3.89 4.47
C ALA A 67 -12.75 5.39 4.71
N LYS A 68 -12.37 6.24 3.76
CA LYS A 68 -12.60 7.68 3.81
C LYS A 68 -14.09 8.00 3.94
N ASP A 69 -14.93 7.42 3.10
CA ASP A 69 -16.37 7.69 3.11
C ASP A 69 -17.05 7.18 4.37
N LEU A 70 -16.73 5.94 4.79
CA LEU A 70 -17.26 5.38 6.03
C LEU A 70 -16.84 6.20 7.25
N SER A 71 -15.59 6.66 7.32
CA SER A 71 -15.07 7.44 8.45
C SER A 71 -15.79 8.77 8.68
N ARG A 72 -16.48 9.31 7.67
CA ARG A 72 -17.30 10.53 7.79
C ARG A 72 -18.61 10.26 8.53
N GLU A 73 -19.08 9.02 8.52
CA GLU A 73 -20.38 8.61 9.06
C GLU A 73 -20.31 8.06 10.50
N VAL A 74 -19.11 7.75 10.99
CA VAL A 74 -18.87 7.18 12.32
C VAL A 74 -17.93 8.07 13.13
N ASP A 75 -17.98 7.96 14.46
CA ASP A 75 -17.09 8.74 15.35
C ASP A 75 -15.77 8.02 15.61
N GLU A 76 -15.83 6.70 15.64
CA GLU A 76 -14.68 5.81 15.73
C GLU A 76 -13.82 5.81 14.45
N PRO A 77 -12.53 5.45 14.55
CA PRO A 77 -11.67 5.36 13.38
C PRO A 77 -12.07 4.19 12.47
N VAL A 78 -11.95 4.39 11.17
CA VAL A 78 -12.05 3.33 10.15
C VAL A 78 -10.65 3.04 9.65
N TYR A 79 -10.26 1.77 9.57
CA TYR A 79 -8.91 1.40 9.13
C TYR A 79 -8.96 0.80 7.74
N ALA A 80 -8.07 1.23 6.85
CA ALA A 80 -7.79 0.56 5.58
C ALA A 80 -6.46 -0.19 5.69
N ILE A 81 -6.42 -1.39 5.14
CA ILE A 81 -5.26 -2.25 5.03
C ILE A 81 -5.05 -2.50 3.54
N ASP A 82 -3.97 -1.92 3.00
CA ASP A 82 -3.54 -2.22 1.64
C ASP A 82 -2.54 -3.38 1.68
N ARG A 83 -2.86 -4.46 0.94
CA ARG A 83 -2.01 -5.63 0.76
C ARG A 83 -1.58 -5.82 -0.70
N GLY A 84 -2.06 -4.98 -1.61
CA GLY A 84 -1.58 -4.89 -2.99
C GLY A 84 -0.18 -4.32 -3.07
N ASN A 85 0.26 -3.62 -2.02
CA ASN A 85 1.62 -3.12 -1.84
C ASN A 85 2.26 -3.69 -0.55
N ASP A 86 3.54 -4.05 -0.62
CA ASP A 86 4.37 -4.45 0.53
C ASP A 86 5.31 -3.26 0.84
N PRO A 87 5.56 -2.83 2.10
CA PRO A 87 4.93 -3.29 3.32
C PRO A 87 3.44 -3.03 3.32
N TRP A 88 2.71 -3.91 4.02
CA TRP A 88 1.29 -3.69 4.26
C TRP A 88 1.10 -2.35 4.95
N ALA A 89 0.40 -1.43 4.31
CA ALA A 89 0.12 -0.13 4.89
C ALA A 89 -1.19 -0.22 5.66
N VAL A 90 -1.16 0.12 6.94
CA VAL A 90 -2.36 0.39 7.72
C VAL A 90 -2.58 1.88 7.75
N THR A 91 -3.77 2.30 7.37
CA THR A 91 -4.15 3.70 7.47
C THR A 91 -5.43 3.85 8.28
N SER A 92 -5.45 4.81 9.20
CA SER A 92 -6.59 5.18 10.02
C SER A 92 -7.26 6.41 9.46
N TRP A 93 -8.57 6.35 9.33
CA TRP A 93 -9.41 7.42 8.86
C TRP A 93 -10.35 7.87 9.97
N ARG A 94 -10.35 9.16 10.29
CA ARG A 94 -11.30 9.78 11.23
C ARG A 94 -11.92 11.01 10.61
N LYS A 95 -13.24 11.02 10.44
CA LYS A 95 -13.98 12.13 9.81
C LYS A 95 -13.39 12.56 8.46
N GLY A 96 -12.86 11.60 7.69
CA GLY A 96 -12.23 11.82 6.39
C GLY A 96 -10.78 12.32 6.44
N VAL A 97 -10.18 12.44 7.63
CA VAL A 97 -8.75 12.73 7.82
C VAL A 97 -7.98 11.43 7.95
N LEU A 98 -6.87 11.33 7.22
CA LEU A 98 -6.04 10.14 7.13
C LEU A 98 -4.79 10.24 8.03
N GLU A 99 -4.45 9.15 8.68
CA GLU A 99 -3.23 8.94 9.46
C GLU A 99 -2.65 7.57 9.11
N VAL A 100 -1.36 7.49 8.81
CA VAL A 100 -0.70 6.19 8.55
C VAL A 100 -0.17 5.61 9.86
N LEU A 101 -0.44 4.33 10.08
CA LEU A 101 -0.10 3.63 11.32
C LEU A 101 0.97 2.57 11.07
N GLU A 102 2.04 2.64 11.85
CA GLU A 102 3.07 1.59 11.94
C GLU A 102 2.60 0.45 12.85
N VAL A 103 1.54 -0.25 12.44
CA VAL A 103 0.99 -1.39 13.18
C VAL A 103 0.86 -2.61 12.29
N ASP A 104 1.07 -3.79 12.85
CA ASP A 104 0.83 -5.05 12.16
C ASP A 104 -0.68 -5.21 11.89
N PRO A 105 -1.11 -5.36 10.62
CA PRO A 105 -2.52 -5.43 10.25
C PRO A 105 -3.29 -6.58 10.92
N GLU A 106 -2.65 -7.73 11.13
CA GLU A 106 -3.27 -8.89 11.78
C GLU A 106 -3.54 -8.59 13.25
N SER A 107 -2.52 -8.06 13.94
CA SER A 107 -2.60 -7.67 15.34
C SER A 107 -3.68 -6.60 15.54
N LEU A 108 -3.77 -5.62 14.63
CA LEU A 108 -4.84 -4.63 14.64
C LEU A 108 -6.22 -5.29 14.45
N ALA A 109 -6.38 -6.11 13.41
CA ALA A 109 -7.65 -6.79 13.15
C ALA A 109 -8.10 -7.65 14.34
N GLU A 110 -7.19 -8.42 14.93
CA GLU A 110 -7.46 -9.24 16.11
C GLU A 110 -7.86 -8.38 17.32
N SER A 111 -7.16 -7.26 17.56
CA SER A 111 -7.50 -6.33 18.65
C SER A 111 -8.90 -5.72 18.52
N LEU A 112 -9.38 -5.57 17.28
CA LEU A 112 -10.72 -5.08 16.95
C LEU A 112 -11.77 -6.21 16.90
N GLY A 113 -11.34 -7.46 17.08
CA GLY A 113 -12.22 -8.63 17.03
C GLY A 113 -12.55 -9.10 15.61
N CYS A 114 -11.83 -8.64 14.59
CA CYS A 114 -11.98 -9.05 13.20
C CYS A 114 -10.97 -10.17 12.88
N LEU A 115 -11.46 -11.35 12.50
CA LEU A 115 -10.60 -12.44 12.04
C LEU A 115 -10.54 -12.41 10.51
N LEU A 116 -9.44 -11.92 9.95
CA LEU A 116 -9.25 -11.92 8.49
C LEU A 116 -8.95 -13.34 7.98
N PRO A 117 -9.45 -13.71 6.79
CA PRO A 117 -9.29 -15.07 6.27
C PRO A 117 -7.85 -15.36 5.86
N GLY A 118 -7.38 -16.56 6.19
CA GLY A 118 -6.10 -17.12 5.73
C GLY A 118 -4.94 -17.12 6.74
N ARG A 119 -5.22 -16.99 8.04
CA ARG A 119 -4.24 -17.23 9.12
C ARG A 119 -3.62 -18.62 8.97
N GLU A 120 -2.38 -18.72 8.48
CA GLU A 120 -1.52 -19.83 8.88
C GLU A 120 -1.13 -19.60 10.34
N LEU A 121 -1.18 -20.65 11.15
CA LEU A 121 -0.62 -20.64 12.50
C LEU A 121 0.80 -20.07 12.44
N PRO A 122 1.21 -19.24 13.41
CA PRO A 122 2.47 -18.53 13.36
C PRO A 122 3.59 -19.55 13.17
N SER A 123 4.24 -19.54 12.00
CA SER A 123 5.54 -20.17 11.90
C SER A 123 6.48 -19.30 12.72
N ASP A 124 7.12 -19.91 13.71
CA ASP A 124 8.25 -19.34 14.44
C ASP A 124 9.29 -18.82 13.43
N SER A 125 9.18 -17.56 13.05
CA SER A 125 10.20 -16.83 12.32
C SER A 125 10.39 -15.52 13.06
N SER A 126 11.45 -15.52 13.87
CA SER A 126 12.16 -14.38 14.42
C SER A 126 11.64 -13.01 13.97
N SER A 127 11.07 -12.24 14.90
CA SER A 127 11.08 -10.77 14.87
C SER A 127 11.03 -10.15 13.45
N LYS A 128 9.83 -10.07 12.83
CA LYS A 128 9.64 -9.33 11.57
C LYS A 128 10.23 -7.93 11.75
N ARG A 129 11.43 -7.69 11.21
CA ARG A 129 12.05 -6.37 11.23
C ARG A 129 11.23 -5.49 10.29
N PRO A 130 10.97 -4.22 10.66
CA PRO A 130 10.17 -3.34 9.82
C PRO A 130 10.82 -3.23 8.44
N LEU A 131 10.06 -3.56 7.39
CA LEU A 131 10.44 -3.24 6.03
C LEU A 131 10.43 -1.72 5.90
N ARG A 132 11.36 -1.19 5.12
CA ARG A 132 11.41 0.23 4.81
C ARG A 132 11.11 0.45 3.34
N LYS A 133 10.46 1.57 3.01
CA LYS A 133 10.08 1.96 1.65
C LYS A 133 10.64 3.33 1.28
N VAL A 134 11.35 3.39 0.16
CA VAL A 134 11.94 4.60 -0.43
C VAL A 134 11.56 4.65 -1.90
N ALA A 135 11.40 5.85 -2.45
CA ALA A 135 11.14 6.03 -3.86
C ALA A 135 12.33 6.70 -4.57
N LEU A 136 12.57 6.32 -5.82
CA LEU A 136 13.35 7.12 -6.77
C LEU A 136 12.42 7.53 -7.91
N VAL A 137 12.36 8.81 -8.23
CA VAL A 137 11.58 9.34 -9.36
C VAL A 137 12.50 10.06 -10.34
N GLU A 138 12.53 9.58 -11.58
CA GLU A 138 13.38 10.14 -12.63
C GLU A 138 12.75 11.40 -13.23
N GLY A 139 13.60 12.35 -13.62
CA GLY A 139 13.18 13.49 -14.45
C GLY A 139 12.45 14.62 -13.71
N ILE A 140 12.40 14.60 -12.39
CA ILE A 140 11.75 15.64 -11.58
C ILE A 140 12.66 16.21 -10.50
N ARG A 141 12.35 17.42 -10.03
CA ARG A 141 13.02 18.06 -8.90
C ARG A 141 12.16 18.02 -7.64
N ALA A 142 12.80 18.21 -6.48
CA ALA A 142 12.13 18.23 -5.17
C ALA A 142 10.89 19.13 -5.09
N GLN A 143 10.95 20.33 -5.69
CA GLN A 143 9.84 21.29 -5.65
C GLN A 143 8.62 20.82 -6.46
N GLU A 144 8.84 20.11 -7.57
CA GLU A 144 7.77 19.55 -8.40
C GLU A 144 7.09 18.39 -7.68
N ALA A 145 7.88 17.51 -7.04
CA ALA A 145 7.36 16.42 -6.24
C ALA A 145 6.53 16.90 -5.05
N SER A 146 7.02 17.90 -4.30
CA SER A 146 6.28 18.47 -3.16
C SER A 146 4.93 19.01 -3.60
N ARG A 147 4.89 19.78 -4.69
CA ARG A 147 3.64 20.33 -5.23
C ARG A 147 2.69 19.23 -5.70
N ALA A 148 3.20 18.21 -6.39
CA ALA A 148 2.37 17.11 -6.88
C ALA A 148 1.71 16.33 -5.74
N LEU A 149 2.42 16.10 -4.63
CA LEU A 149 1.87 15.45 -3.44
C LEU A 149 0.86 16.35 -2.72
N GLU A 150 1.16 17.64 -2.55
CA GLU A 150 0.23 18.62 -1.97
C GLU A 150 -1.07 18.72 -2.79
N ASP A 151 -0.97 18.84 -4.11
CA ASP A 151 -2.12 18.91 -5.03
C ASP A 151 -2.93 17.61 -5.06
N ALA A 152 -2.28 16.46 -4.81
CA ALA A 152 -2.96 15.18 -4.67
C ALA A 152 -3.75 15.05 -3.36
N GLY A 153 -3.60 16.01 -2.44
CA GLY A 153 -4.15 15.89 -1.08
C GLY A 153 -3.49 14.76 -0.31
N ASP A 154 -2.18 14.57 -0.53
CA ASP A 154 -1.38 13.61 0.22
C ASP A 154 -1.61 13.82 1.73
N PRO A 155 -1.91 12.75 2.46
CA PRO A 155 -2.40 12.86 3.83
C PRO A 155 -1.31 13.22 4.83
N PHE A 156 -0.04 13.15 4.43
CA PHE A 156 1.05 13.32 5.37
C PHE A 156 1.33 14.80 5.65
N PRO A 157 1.74 15.13 6.88
CA PRO A 157 2.02 16.50 7.23
C PRO A 157 3.23 17.04 6.44
N PRO A 158 3.29 18.37 6.18
CA PRO A 158 4.47 18.99 5.60
C PRO A 158 5.74 18.60 6.35
N GLY A 159 6.76 18.17 5.61
CA GLY A 159 8.04 17.71 6.19
C GLY A 159 8.11 16.22 6.53
N HIS A 160 7.04 15.44 6.30
CA HIS A 160 7.10 13.98 6.39
C HIS A 160 8.11 13.39 5.39
N TYR A 161 8.13 13.91 4.17
CA TYR A 161 9.06 13.49 3.14
C TYR A 161 10.36 14.30 3.15
N ARG A 162 11.47 13.58 2.97
CA ARG A 162 12.78 14.11 2.64
C ARG A 162 13.05 13.87 1.16
N PHE A 163 13.23 14.97 0.44
CA PHE A 163 13.54 15.00 -0.99
C PHE A 163 15.03 15.27 -1.21
N GLU A 164 15.71 14.41 -1.96
CA GLU A 164 17.13 14.55 -2.27
C GLU A 164 17.38 14.33 -3.75
N ASP A 165 17.92 15.35 -4.42
CA ASP A 165 18.32 15.25 -5.81
C ASP A 165 19.58 14.37 -5.93
N THR A 166 19.47 13.27 -6.68
CA THR A 166 20.58 12.37 -7.00
C THR A 166 20.87 12.41 -8.51
N PRO A 167 22.05 11.94 -8.96
CA PRO A 167 22.32 11.80 -10.39
C PRO A 167 21.32 10.90 -11.13
N GLN A 168 20.66 9.98 -10.42
CA GLN A 168 19.69 9.03 -10.96
C GLN A 168 18.26 9.56 -10.96
N GLY A 169 17.99 10.69 -10.30
CA GLY A 169 16.64 11.24 -10.10
C GLY A 169 16.42 11.73 -8.68
N LEU A 170 15.18 12.05 -8.36
CA LEU A 170 14.77 12.49 -7.03
C LEU A 170 14.55 11.30 -6.12
N ARG A 171 15.33 11.19 -5.04
CA ARG A 171 15.05 10.24 -3.96
C ARG A 171 14.03 10.85 -3.00
N VAL A 172 12.97 10.09 -2.71
CA VAL A 172 11.95 10.42 -1.71
C VAL A 172 12.05 9.41 -0.59
N SER A 173 12.26 9.88 0.63
CA SER A 173 12.36 9.07 1.84
C SER A 173 11.54 9.68 2.97
N SER A 174 11.30 8.91 4.04
CA SER A 174 10.63 9.39 5.25
C SER A 174 11.49 9.07 6.47
N GLU A 175 11.39 9.89 7.52
CA GLU A 175 12.04 9.61 8.81
C GLU A 175 11.52 8.33 9.47
N THR A 176 10.25 7.99 9.19
CA THR A 176 9.59 6.76 9.64
C THR A 176 10.11 5.51 8.92
N GLY A 177 10.86 5.69 7.83
CA GLY A 177 11.30 4.59 6.98
C GLY A 177 10.23 4.12 5.99
N ASP A 178 9.07 4.76 5.91
CA ASP A 178 8.05 4.45 4.89
C ASP A 178 7.54 5.74 4.23
N VAL A 179 7.58 5.78 2.90
CA VAL A 179 7.03 6.90 2.10
C VAL A 179 5.57 6.68 1.68
N GLY A 180 4.90 5.66 2.22
CA GLY A 180 3.51 5.35 1.90
C GLY A 180 3.32 5.18 0.40
N PHE A 181 2.45 6.01 -0.20
CA PHE A 181 2.10 5.94 -1.62
C PHE A 181 2.79 6.98 -2.50
N ALA A 182 3.81 7.68 -1.96
CA ALA A 182 4.42 8.78 -2.69
C ALA A 182 4.97 8.37 -4.07
N ASP A 183 5.50 7.16 -4.22
CA ASP A 183 5.94 6.62 -5.52
C ASP A 183 4.80 6.53 -6.53
N ILE A 184 3.64 5.99 -6.12
CA ILE A 184 2.45 5.85 -6.95
C ILE A 184 1.85 7.23 -7.25
N THR A 185 1.60 8.04 -6.22
CA THR A 185 1.00 9.36 -6.37
C THR A 185 1.85 10.27 -7.26
N LEU A 186 3.17 10.26 -7.13
CA LEU A 186 4.05 11.02 -8.02
C LEU A 186 3.96 10.52 -9.46
N SER A 187 3.91 9.19 -9.67
CA SER A 187 3.75 8.60 -11.00
C SER A 187 2.41 8.96 -11.65
N GLU A 188 1.32 8.99 -10.87
CA GLU A 188 -0.01 9.39 -11.34
C GLU A 188 -0.08 10.86 -11.74
N ARG A 189 0.48 11.73 -10.89
CA ARG A 189 0.42 13.20 -11.09
C ARG A 189 1.36 13.68 -12.17
N LEU A 190 2.45 12.96 -12.41
CA LEU A 190 3.48 13.28 -13.39
C LEU A 190 3.63 12.10 -14.36
N PRO A 191 2.68 11.88 -15.29
CA PRO A 191 2.57 10.60 -16.01
C PRO A 191 3.74 10.23 -16.91
N ASP A 192 4.58 11.21 -17.27
CA ASP A 192 5.76 11.00 -18.09
C ASP A 192 6.97 10.49 -17.30
N VAL A 193 6.91 10.49 -15.96
CA VAL A 193 8.03 10.12 -15.10
C VAL A 193 8.09 8.61 -14.87
N MET A 194 9.30 8.12 -14.67
CA MET A 194 9.55 6.77 -14.19
C MET A 194 9.77 6.83 -12.68
N ALA A 195 8.93 6.12 -11.91
CA ALA A 195 9.09 6.00 -10.47
C ALA A 195 9.45 4.55 -10.10
N TYR A 196 10.33 4.41 -9.12
CA TYR A 196 10.77 3.14 -8.55
C TYR A 196 10.45 3.14 -7.07
N GLY A 197 9.46 2.37 -6.65
CA GLY A 197 9.18 2.10 -5.24
C GLY A 197 10.02 0.94 -4.77
N VAL A 198 10.99 1.17 -3.88
CA VAL A 198 11.87 0.13 -3.36
C VAL A 198 11.51 -0.18 -1.92
N ILE A 199 11.23 -1.45 -1.65
CA ILE A 199 10.88 -1.95 -0.32
C ILE A 199 11.90 -3.00 0.06
N ALA A 200 12.51 -2.87 1.23
CA ALA A 200 13.44 -3.89 1.69
C ALA A 200 13.50 -4.04 3.20
N SER A 201 13.90 -5.24 3.59
CA SER A 201 14.37 -5.57 4.93
C SER A 201 15.78 -4.99 5.19
N PRO A 202 16.17 -4.80 6.46
CA PRO A 202 17.51 -4.28 6.80
C PRO A 202 18.71 -5.09 6.28
N ASN A 203 18.51 -6.38 6.07
CA ASN A 203 19.50 -7.33 5.55
C ASN A 203 19.26 -7.70 4.08
N LEU A 204 18.28 -7.06 3.42
CA LEU A 204 17.93 -7.29 2.02
C LEU A 204 17.54 -8.75 1.68
N ASP A 205 17.14 -9.55 2.67
CA ASP A 205 16.63 -10.91 2.44
C ASP A 205 15.21 -10.89 1.86
N MET A 206 14.45 -9.86 2.21
CA MET A 206 13.27 -9.37 1.50
C MET A 206 13.59 -8.07 0.77
N PHE A 207 13.35 -8.04 -0.54
CA PHE A 207 13.62 -6.91 -1.43
C PHE A 207 12.63 -6.88 -2.59
N PHE A 208 11.97 -5.74 -2.80
CA PHE A 208 10.98 -5.53 -3.85
C PHE A 208 11.21 -4.21 -4.55
N VAL A 209 10.96 -4.17 -5.85
CA VAL A 209 10.94 -2.95 -6.64
C VAL A 209 9.70 -2.93 -7.52
N ASN A 210 8.87 -1.91 -7.34
CA ASN A 210 7.78 -1.58 -8.24
C ASN A 210 8.25 -0.51 -9.22
N VAL A 211 8.08 -0.77 -10.52
CA VAL A 211 8.37 0.17 -11.59
C VAL A 211 7.06 0.79 -12.06
N LEU A 212 6.92 2.09 -11.85
CA LEU A 212 5.68 2.82 -12.02
C LEU A 212 5.81 3.85 -13.14
N ARG A 213 4.78 3.97 -13.98
CA ARG A 213 4.64 5.04 -14.97
C ARG A 213 3.16 5.39 -15.15
N GLY A 214 2.80 6.66 -15.06
CA GLY A 214 1.40 7.08 -15.19
C GLY A 214 0.49 6.52 -14.11
N GLY A 215 1.03 6.14 -12.94
CA GLY A 215 0.29 5.47 -11.87
C GLY A 215 0.14 3.95 -12.04
N GLU A 216 0.52 3.40 -13.18
CA GLU A 216 0.46 1.96 -13.42
C GLU A 216 1.78 1.29 -13.04
N CYS A 217 1.71 0.15 -12.36
CA CYS A 217 2.86 -0.70 -12.12
C CYS A 217 3.16 -1.52 -13.38
N ILE A 218 4.19 -1.12 -14.13
CA ILE A 218 4.57 -1.73 -15.40
C ILE A 218 5.62 -2.84 -15.25
N GLY A 219 6.13 -3.04 -14.02
CA GLY A 219 7.09 -4.09 -13.73
C GLY A 219 7.34 -4.28 -12.24
N HIS A 220 7.58 -5.51 -11.83
CA HIS A 220 7.84 -5.87 -10.45
C HIS A 220 9.06 -6.79 -10.31
N PHE A 221 10.03 -6.41 -9.49
CA PHE A 221 11.16 -7.26 -9.10
C PHE A 221 10.98 -7.70 -7.65
N ALA A 222 11.20 -8.98 -7.35
CA ALA A 222 11.08 -9.52 -5.99
C ALA A 222 12.19 -10.53 -5.67
N LEU A 223 12.75 -10.39 -4.48
CA LEU A 223 13.61 -11.37 -3.85
C LEU A 223 13.15 -11.60 -2.39
N PRO A 224 12.77 -12.83 -2.00
CA PRO A 224 12.58 -14.00 -2.86
C PRO A 224 11.48 -13.76 -3.92
N PRO A 225 11.50 -14.48 -5.06
CA PRO A 225 10.46 -14.37 -6.07
C PRO A 225 9.08 -14.66 -5.49
N ARG A 226 8.07 -13.92 -5.96
CA ARG A 226 6.67 -14.05 -5.56
C ARG A 226 5.82 -14.48 -6.75
N ASP A 227 5.15 -15.63 -6.61
CA ASP A 227 4.28 -16.21 -7.65
C ASP A 227 2.86 -15.61 -7.63
N ASP A 228 2.54 -14.73 -6.67
CA ASP A 228 1.22 -14.15 -6.42
C ASP A 228 1.09 -12.68 -6.88
N SER A 229 2.09 -12.13 -7.56
CA SER A 229 2.02 -10.77 -8.10
C SER A 229 1.25 -10.74 -9.43
N PHE A 230 0.25 -9.87 -9.51
CA PHE A 230 -0.52 -9.62 -10.74
C PHE A 230 0.21 -8.68 -11.72
N VAL A 231 1.37 -8.15 -11.31
CA VAL A 231 2.22 -7.28 -12.10
C VAL A 231 3.25 -8.11 -12.88
N PRO A 232 3.58 -7.76 -14.13
CA PRO A 232 4.65 -8.44 -14.87
C PRO A 232 5.96 -8.49 -14.07
N ALA A 233 6.43 -9.69 -13.75
CA ALA A 233 7.72 -9.88 -13.12
C ALA A 233 8.84 -9.47 -14.08
N VAL A 234 9.74 -8.60 -13.63
CA VAL A 234 10.95 -8.20 -14.37
C VAL A 234 12.16 -8.94 -13.81
N ARG A 235 13.10 -9.28 -14.70
CA ARG A 235 14.30 -10.06 -14.34
C ARG A 235 15.41 -9.20 -13.76
N ASP A 236 15.38 -7.90 -14.07
CA ASP A 236 16.38 -6.94 -13.68
C ASP A 236 15.74 -5.55 -13.54
N ILE A 237 16.38 -4.71 -12.75
CA ILE A 237 16.09 -3.28 -12.64
C ILE A 237 17.34 -2.56 -13.13
N LYS A 238 17.19 -1.79 -14.20
CA LYS A 238 18.30 -1.07 -14.86
C LYS A 238 19.50 -1.99 -15.22
N GLY A 239 19.22 -3.23 -15.62
CA GLY A 239 20.25 -4.21 -15.99
C GLY A 239 20.88 -4.97 -14.81
N GLU A 240 20.44 -4.70 -13.57
CA GLU A 240 20.97 -5.32 -12.35
C GLU A 240 19.95 -6.26 -11.71
N ASN A 241 20.42 -7.34 -11.08
CA ASN A 241 19.57 -8.43 -10.57
C ASN A 241 19.87 -8.86 -9.12
N SER A 242 20.78 -8.17 -8.44
CA SER A 242 21.01 -8.35 -7.00
C SER A 242 20.57 -7.09 -6.23
N PRO A 243 19.99 -7.21 -5.03
CA PRO A 243 19.50 -6.06 -4.26
C PRO A 243 20.50 -4.90 -4.15
N GLU A 244 21.76 -5.18 -3.82
CA GLU A 244 22.79 -4.15 -3.64
C GLU A 244 23.14 -3.44 -4.95
N ARG A 245 23.16 -4.17 -6.07
CA ARG A 245 23.49 -3.60 -7.38
C ARG A 245 22.31 -2.80 -7.94
N ILE A 246 21.08 -3.26 -7.71
CA ILE A 246 19.86 -2.52 -8.03
C ILE A 246 19.82 -1.21 -7.23
N LEU A 247 20.06 -1.26 -5.93
CA LEU A 247 20.14 -0.08 -5.07
C LEU A 247 21.17 0.93 -5.57
N ALA A 248 22.38 0.47 -5.91
CA ALA A 248 23.42 1.32 -6.50
C ALA A 248 22.99 1.92 -7.85
N ALA A 249 22.35 1.16 -8.73
CA ALA A 249 21.83 1.64 -10.02
C ALA A 249 20.70 2.66 -9.86
N LEU A 250 19.98 2.61 -8.75
CA LEU A 250 18.94 3.58 -8.37
C LEU A 250 19.50 4.74 -7.53
N GLY A 251 20.78 4.75 -7.16
CA GLY A 251 21.34 5.79 -6.29
C GLY A 251 20.77 5.78 -4.85
N ILE A 252 20.25 4.63 -4.41
CA ILE A 252 19.69 4.43 -3.07
C ILE A 252 20.75 3.74 -2.19
N PRO A 253 21.24 4.38 -1.12
CA PRO A 253 22.23 3.78 -0.25
C PRO A 253 21.63 2.62 0.56
N ALA A 254 22.30 1.47 0.59
CA ALA A 254 21.81 0.28 1.28
C ALA A 254 21.69 0.48 2.79
N GLU A 255 22.51 1.36 3.36
CA GLU A 255 22.43 1.78 4.76
C GLU A 255 21.10 2.39 5.14
N TRP A 256 20.34 2.94 4.18
CA TRP A 256 19.01 3.49 4.45
C TRP A 256 18.03 2.44 4.99
N PHE A 257 18.20 1.18 4.58
CA PHE A 257 17.37 0.07 5.05
C PHE A 257 17.83 -0.47 6.40
N ARG A 258 19.05 -0.17 6.84
CA ARG A 258 19.58 -0.69 8.10
C ARG A 258 18.86 -0.05 9.29
N ASN A 259 18.42 -0.87 10.23
CA ASN A 259 17.97 -0.39 11.54
C ASN A 259 19.22 0.01 12.33
N GLU A 260 19.38 1.30 12.59
CA GLU A 260 20.15 1.78 13.75
C GLU A 260 19.22 1.84 14.96
#